data_AF-A0A0Q4UVR0-F1
#
_entry.id   AF-A0A0Q4UVR0-F1
#
_cell.length_a   1.000
_cell.length_b   1.000
_cell.length_c   1.000
_cell.angle_alpha   90.00
_cell.angle_beta   90.00
_cell.angle_gamma   90.00
#
_symmetry.space_group_name_H-M   'P 1'
#
loop_
_entity.id
_entity.type
_entity.pdbx_description
1 polymer ?
#
loop_
_entity_poly.entity_id
_entity_poly.type
_entity_poly.pdbx_seq_one_letter_code
_entity_poly.pdbx_strand_id
1 'polypeptide(L)'
;MAGRRGLLDLDTEVRSVVPRLSSARYTARDLLEHHSGLLRVPWQMLVRPARDPYRRVRDRPLPERWTRPIGDRGAFVYSNTGYAVLGEVLDTVTGSWWSSVRDTVPGAGRSTSLTLEPGRAGRALLVGRSGVALEPWSLAEGPFASAGGAWSTFDDLTGFAQAATREEGCPPGWARDRGADLIIGATRDARAIIVRRIDDGRVAVVHSLGLGPATDAMAVELLRQED
;
A
#
# COMPACT_ATOMS: atom_id res chain seq x y z
N MET A 1 5.45 -11.44 6.80
CA MET A 1 5.47 -11.97 8.19
C MET A 1 4.60 -13.20 8.38
N ALA A 2 3.35 -13.25 7.90
CA ALA A 2 2.51 -14.46 7.98
C ALA A 2 3.23 -15.71 7.44
N GLY A 3 3.91 -15.62 6.29
CA GLY A 3 4.71 -16.74 5.77
C GLY A 3 5.94 -17.10 6.61
N ARG A 4 6.65 -16.13 7.18
CA ARG A 4 7.76 -16.40 8.14
C ARG A 4 7.26 -17.12 9.40
N ARG A 5 5.99 -16.91 9.79
CA ARG A 5 5.32 -17.56 10.93
C ARG A 5 4.64 -18.89 10.56
N GLY A 6 4.74 -19.34 9.32
CA GLY A 6 4.09 -20.57 8.84
C GLY A 6 2.56 -20.48 8.72
N LEU A 7 1.97 -19.29 8.82
CA LEU A 7 0.52 -19.09 8.71
C LEU A 7 0.02 -19.06 7.25
N LEU A 8 0.92 -18.78 6.32
CA LEU A 8 0.61 -18.67 4.89
C LEU A 8 1.82 -19.12 4.08
N ASP A 9 1.68 -20.23 3.37
CA ASP A 9 2.62 -20.56 2.30
C ASP A 9 2.37 -19.61 1.11
N LEU A 10 3.41 -18.89 0.70
CA LEU A 10 3.30 -17.89 -0.37
C LEU A 10 2.97 -18.51 -1.72
N ASP A 11 3.25 -19.80 -1.91
CA ASP A 11 3.04 -20.52 -3.15
C ASP A 11 1.69 -21.27 -3.16
N THR A 12 0.91 -21.17 -2.07
CA THR A 12 -0.47 -21.65 -2.02
C THR A 12 -1.39 -20.74 -2.85
N GLU A 13 -2.26 -21.34 -3.66
CA GLU A 13 -3.27 -20.60 -4.41
C GLU A 13 -4.26 -19.90 -3.47
N VAL A 14 -4.57 -18.64 -3.79
CA VAL A 14 -5.46 -17.78 -3.01
C VAL A 14 -6.83 -18.42 -2.78
N ARG A 15 -7.42 -19.04 -3.81
CA ARG A 15 -8.72 -19.71 -3.71
C ARG A 15 -8.76 -20.87 -2.69
N SER A 16 -7.61 -21.47 -2.36
CA SER A 16 -7.52 -22.51 -1.35
C SER A 16 -7.54 -21.93 0.06
N VAL A 17 -7.03 -20.71 0.23
CA VAL A 17 -7.08 -19.97 1.50
C VAL A 17 -8.43 -19.27 1.68
N VAL A 18 -8.96 -18.68 0.60
CA VAL A 18 -10.20 -17.88 0.60
C VAL A 18 -11.21 -18.47 -0.39
N PRO A 19 -11.98 -19.52 -0.01
CA PRO A 19 -12.83 -20.26 -0.95
C PRO A 19 -13.87 -19.44 -1.71
N ARG A 20 -14.33 -18.31 -1.14
CA ARG A 20 -15.29 -17.42 -1.84
C ARG A 20 -14.68 -16.72 -3.05
N LEU A 21 -13.36 -16.62 -3.14
CA LEU A 21 -12.64 -16.03 -4.27
C LEU A 21 -12.27 -17.11 -5.28
N SER A 22 -13.27 -17.82 -5.78
CA SER A 22 -13.08 -19.02 -6.62
C SER A 22 -12.31 -18.77 -7.93
N SER A 23 -12.35 -17.54 -8.44
CA SER A 23 -11.62 -17.09 -9.62
C SER A 23 -10.15 -16.72 -9.37
N ALA A 24 -9.70 -16.66 -8.11
CA ALA A 24 -8.35 -16.27 -7.71
C ALA A 24 -7.34 -17.43 -7.88
N ARG A 25 -7.03 -17.76 -9.14
CA ARG A 25 -6.07 -18.79 -9.54
C ARG A 25 -4.66 -18.23 -9.68
N TYR A 26 -4.14 -17.71 -8.57
CA TYR A 26 -2.79 -17.18 -8.41
C TYR A 26 -2.41 -17.30 -6.94
N THR A 27 -1.13 -17.15 -6.63
CA THR A 27 -0.60 -17.36 -5.27
C THR A 27 -0.51 -16.06 -4.47
N ALA A 28 -0.24 -16.15 -3.17
CA ALA A 28 0.05 -14.96 -2.37
C ALA A 28 1.36 -14.28 -2.83
N ARG A 29 2.33 -15.05 -3.35
CA ARG A 29 3.53 -14.53 -4.02
C ARG A 29 3.18 -13.69 -5.24
N ASP A 30 2.31 -14.20 -6.12
CA ASP A 30 1.86 -13.48 -7.32
C ASP A 30 1.22 -12.12 -6.96
N LEU A 31 0.55 -12.03 -5.82
CA LEU A 31 -0.04 -10.78 -5.32
C LEU A 31 1.04 -9.81 -4.79
N LEU A 32 1.93 -10.31 -3.93
CA LEU A 32 3.00 -9.52 -3.31
C LEU A 32 3.98 -8.96 -4.34
N GLU A 33 4.27 -9.73 -5.38
CA GLU A 33 5.23 -9.38 -6.43
C GLU A 33 4.56 -8.77 -7.68
N HIS A 34 3.25 -8.54 -7.63
CA HIS A 34 2.48 -7.93 -8.73
C HIS A 34 2.50 -8.71 -10.07
N HIS A 35 2.51 -10.05 -10.00
CA HIS A 35 2.50 -10.97 -11.15
C HIS A 35 1.15 -11.70 -11.38
N SER A 36 0.13 -11.38 -10.59
CA SER A 36 -1.19 -12.04 -10.62
C SER A 36 -2.02 -11.86 -11.91
N GLY A 37 -1.66 -10.90 -12.78
CA GLY A 37 -2.49 -10.52 -13.94
C GLY A 37 -3.77 -9.75 -13.57
N LEU A 38 -3.90 -9.30 -12.32
CA LEU A 38 -4.98 -8.42 -11.89
C LEU A 38 -4.75 -6.98 -12.35
N LEU A 39 -5.84 -6.26 -12.65
CA LEU A 39 -5.76 -4.85 -13.01
C LEU A 39 -5.27 -4.00 -11.84
N ARG A 40 -4.73 -2.80 -12.13
CA ARG A 40 -4.39 -1.82 -11.08
C ARG A 40 -5.57 -1.56 -10.14
N VAL A 41 -6.69 -1.21 -10.75
CA VAL A 41 -8.02 -1.14 -10.15
C VAL A 41 -9.03 -1.63 -11.19
N PRO A 42 -10.18 -2.19 -10.79
CA PRO A 42 -11.23 -2.60 -11.72
C PRO A 42 -11.72 -1.41 -12.56
N TRP A 43 -11.85 -1.59 -13.88
CA TRP A 43 -12.25 -0.52 -14.80
C TRP A 43 -13.61 0.11 -14.44
N GLN A 44 -14.51 -0.64 -13.79
CA GLN A 44 -15.81 -0.12 -13.35
C GLN A 44 -15.69 0.97 -12.26
N MET A 45 -14.56 1.04 -11.58
CA MET A 45 -14.23 2.10 -10.63
C MET A 45 -13.71 3.36 -11.34
N LEU A 46 -13.23 3.25 -12.57
CA LEU A 46 -12.67 4.35 -13.36
C LEU A 46 -13.69 5.11 -14.22
N VAL A 47 -14.96 4.69 -14.24
CA VAL A 47 -16.00 5.29 -15.11
C VAL A 47 -16.32 6.75 -14.76
N ARG A 48 -15.88 7.27 -13.60
CA ARG A 48 -15.98 8.70 -13.22
C ARG A 48 -14.77 9.13 -12.37
N PRO A 49 -13.58 9.34 -12.95
CA PRO A 49 -12.32 9.50 -12.21
C PRO A 49 -12.23 10.80 -11.41
N ALA A 50 -13.05 11.83 -11.72
CA ALA A 50 -13.18 13.04 -10.92
C ALA A 50 -13.86 12.80 -9.55
N ARG A 51 -14.43 11.62 -9.33
CA ARG A 51 -15.04 11.20 -8.06
C ARG A 51 -14.13 10.17 -7.38
N ASP A 52 -14.35 9.99 -6.10
CA ASP A 52 -13.76 8.90 -5.33
C ASP A 52 -14.10 7.53 -5.97
N PRO A 53 -13.11 6.81 -6.52
CA PRO A 53 -13.34 5.53 -7.19
C PRO A 53 -13.69 4.40 -6.20
N TYR A 54 -13.32 4.56 -4.92
CA TYR A 54 -13.50 3.56 -3.86
C TYR A 54 -14.88 3.61 -3.21
N ARG A 55 -15.60 4.73 -3.35
CA ARG A 55 -16.91 4.97 -2.73
C ARG A 55 -17.93 3.85 -2.95
N ARG A 56 -17.90 3.16 -4.10
CA ARG A 56 -18.87 2.09 -4.42
C ARG A 56 -18.65 0.78 -3.64
N VAL A 57 -17.48 0.62 -3.05
CA VAL A 57 -17.08 -0.57 -2.27
C VAL A 57 -16.73 -0.25 -0.83
N ARG A 58 -16.97 0.98 -0.41
CA ARG A 58 -17.03 1.36 1.00
C ARG A 58 -17.98 0.41 1.74
N ASP A 59 -17.54 -0.08 2.90
CA ASP A 59 -18.29 -0.96 3.81
C ASP A 59 -18.80 -2.24 3.14
N ARG A 60 -18.11 -2.73 2.09
CA ARG A 60 -18.50 -3.92 1.33
C ARG A 60 -17.32 -4.87 1.13
N PRO A 61 -17.57 -6.19 1.03
CA PRO A 61 -16.52 -7.14 0.69
C PRO A 61 -15.99 -6.89 -0.73
N LEU A 62 -14.77 -7.38 -1.00
CA LEU A 62 -14.21 -7.40 -2.34
C LEU A 62 -15.11 -8.22 -3.28
N PRO A 63 -15.63 -7.64 -4.37
CA PRO A 63 -16.41 -8.39 -5.35
C PRO A 63 -15.58 -9.51 -6.00
N GLU A 64 -16.06 -10.76 -5.92
CA GLU A 64 -15.37 -11.94 -6.47
C GLU A 64 -14.96 -11.75 -7.93
N ARG A 65 -15.84 -11.17 -8.77
CA ARG A 65 -15.55 -10.91 -10.20
C ARG A 65 -14.31 -10.04 -10.44
N TRP A 66 -13.88 -9.25 -9.46
CA TRP A 66 -12.68 -8.41 -9.58
C TRP A 66 -11.38 -9.17 -9.30
N THR A 67 -11.50 -10.39 -8.78
CA THR A 67 -10.37 -11.26 -8.46
C THR A 67 -9.99 -12.19 -9.61
N ARG A 68 -10.68 -12.10 -10.76
CA ARG A 68 -10.32 -12.84 -11.97
C ARG A 68 -9.19 -12.10 -12.71
N PRO A 69 -8.07 -12.77 -13.02
CA PRO A 69 -7.02 -12.19 -13.87
C PRO A 69 -7.55 -11.87 -15.26
N ILE A 70 -7.16 -10.71 -15.79
CA ILE A 70 -7.51 -10.26 -17.14
C ILE A 70 -6.25 -9.88 -17.94
N GLY A 71 -5.18 -9.46 -17.25
CA GLY A 71 -3.87 -9.23 -17.87
C GLY A 71 -3.01 -10.49 -17.90
N ASP A 72 -1.81 -10.33 -18.46
CA ASP A 72 -0.83 -11.41 -18.58
C ASP A 72 -0.28 -11.79 -17.20
N ARG A 73 -0.54 -13.04 -16.80
CA ARG A 73 0.05 -13.61 -15.58
C ARG A 73 1.56 -13.78 -15.75
N GLY A 74 2.31 -13.54 -14.69
CA GLY A 74 3.77 -13.57 -14.71
C GLY A 74 4.41 -12.26 -15.19
N ALA A 75 3.67 -11.39 -15.89
CA ALA A 75 4.13 -10.05 -16.21
C ALA A 75 3.91 -9.11 -15.01
N PHE A 76 4.88 -8.23 -14.76
CA PHE A 76 4.78 -7.26 -13.67
C PHE A 76 3.70 -6.21 -13.99
N VAL A 77 2.65 -6.16 -13.19
CA VAL A 77 1.58 -5.17 -13.25
C VAL A 77 1.17 -4.77 -11.84
N TYR A 78 1.60 -3.57 -11.40
CA TYR A 78 1.22 -3.03 -10.10
C TYR A 78 -0.31 -3.05 -9.90
N SER A 79 -0.76 -3.71 -8.84
CA SER A 79 -2.18 -4.00 -8.62
C SER A 79 -2.67 -3.68 -7.20
N ASN A 80 -3.42 -2.60 -7.05
CA ASN A 80 -4.18 -2.34 -5.81
C ASN A 80 -5.27 -3.41 -5.61
N THR A 81 -5.83 -3.96 -6.70
CA THR A 81 -6.75 -5.10 -6.61
C THR A 81 -6.05 -6.33 -6.03
N GLY A 82 -4.80 -6.57 -6.42
CA GLY A 82 -3.98 -7.61 -5.83
C GLY A 82 -3.77 -7.43 -4.34
N TYR A 83 -3.48 -6.21 -3.88
CA TYR A 83 -3.38 -5.93 -2.44
C TYR A 83 -4.72 -6.00 -1.70
N ALA A 84 -5.84 -5.67 -2.35
CA ALA A 84 -7.17 -5.90 -1.78
C ALA A 84 -7.43 -7.40 -1.54
N VAL A 85 -7.06 -8.25 -2.50
CA VAL A 85 -7.12 -9.71 -2.33
C VAL A 85 -6.15 -10.18 -1.24
N LEU A 86 -4.92 -9.65 -1.20
CA LEU A 86 -3.93 -10.02 -0.19
C LEU A 86 -4.41 -9.65 1.23
N GLY A 87 -5.09 -8.51 1.39
CA GLY A 87 -5.71 -8.12 2.66
C GLY A 87 -6.71 -9.16 3.15
N GLU A 88 -7.55 -9.67 2.26
CA GLU A 88 -8.52 -10.71 2.60
C GLU A 88 -7.89 -12.08 2.89
N VAL A 89 -6.82 -12.44 2.17
CA VAL A 89 -5.99 -13.61 2.49
C VAL A 89 -5.42 -13.48 3.90
N LEU A 90 -4.88 -12.31 4.24
CA LEU A 90 -4.33 -12.03 5.56
C LEU A 90 -5.41 -12.07 6.64
N ASP A 91 -6.57 -11.44 6.44
CA ASP A 91 -7.71 -11.55 7.37
C ASP A 91 -8.09 -13.01 7.63
N THR A 92 -8.09 -13.85 6.59
CA THR A 92 -8.45 -15.26 6.72
C THR A 92 -7.46 -16.04 7.58
N VAL A 93 -6.15 -15.76 7.47
CA VAL A 93 -5.11 -16.50 8.20
C VAL A 93 -4.71 -15.88 9.54
N THR A 94 -4.98 -14.59 9.75
CA THR A 94 -4.64 -13.87 10.99
C THR A 94 -5.85 -13.43 11.80
N GLY A 95 -7.08 -13.63 11.30
CA GLY A 95 -8.33 -13.12 11.90
C GLY A 95 -8.57 -11.63 11.67
N SER A 96 -7.50 -10.83 11.64
CA SER A 96 -7.49 -9.46 11.15
C SER A 96 -6.08 -9.09 10.68
N TRP A 97 -5.94 -8.70 9.41
CA TRP A 97 -4.65 -8.22 8.91
C TRP A 97 -4.25 -6.94 9.63
N TRP A 98 -5.21 -6.04 9.86
CA TRP A 98 -4.95 -4.74 10.49
C TRP A 98 -4.49 -4.87 11.93
N SER A 99 -5.16 -5.70 12.74
CA SER A 99 -4.72 -5.96 14.11
C SER A 99 -3.30 -6.56 14.15
N SER A 100 -2.93 -7.36 13.15
CA SER A 100 -1.59 -7.96 13.09
C SER A 100 -0.47 -6.99 12.70
N VAL A 101 -0.79 -5.83 12.10
CA VAL A 101 0.23 -4.88 11.59
C VAL A 101 1.15 -4.40 12.72
N ARG A 102 0.59 -4.03 13.87
CA ARG A 102 1.37 -3.47 14.99
C ARG A 102 2.44 -4.43 15.50
N ASP A 103 2.13 -5.72 15.53
CA ASP A 103 3.02 -6.75 16.07
C ASP A 103 4.01 -7.29 15.03
N THR A 104 3.68 -7.16 13.75
CA THR A 104 4.42 -7.85 12.68
C THR A 104 5.23 -6.92 11.79
N VAL A 105 4.79 -5.68 11.59
CA VAL A 105 5.49 -4.73 10.71
C VAL A 105 6.54 -3.95 11.51
N PRO A 106 7.82 -3.94 11.10
CA PRO A 106 8.85 -3.16 11.76
C PRO A 106 8.45 -1.70 11.96
N GLY A 107 8.60 -1.20 13.19
CA GLY A 107 8.26 0.19 13.54
C GLY A 107 6.76 0.44 13.78
N ALA A 108 5.85 -0.40 13.27
CA ALA A 108 4.40 -0.16 13.40
C ALA A 108 3.93 -0.19 14.86
N GLY A 109 4.48 -1.06 15.70
CA GLY A 109 4.17 -1.10 17.14
C GLY A 109 4.61 0.14 17.92
N ARG A 110 5.51 0.96 17.36
CA ARG A 110 5.97 2.23 17.96
C ARG A 110 5.18 3.44 17.46
N SER A 111 4.40 3.27 16.39
CA SER A 111 3.60 4.36 15.86
C SER A 111 2.43 4.67 16.78
N THR A 112 2.32 5.95 17.13
CA THR A 112 1.26 6.48 17.99
C THR A 112 0.03 6.95 17.21
N SER A 113 0.19 7.22 15.91
CA SER A 113 -0.84 7.78 15.03
C SER A 113 -1.39 6.82 13.97
N LEU A 114 -0.78 5.65 13.76
CA LEU A 114 -1.18 4.69 12.72
C LEU A 114 -2.65 4.25 12.90
N THR A 115 -3.49 4.56 11.92
CA THR A 115 -4.94 4.30 11.95
C THR A 115 -5.52 4.10 10.54
N LEU A 116 -6.63 3.37 10.43
CA LEU A 116 -7.48 3.39 9.24
C LEU A 116 -8.60 4.44 9.34
N GLU A 117 -8.84 4.96 10.54
CA GLU A 117 -9.96 5.85 10.86
C GLU A 117 -9.43 7.14 11.49
N PRO A 118 -8.75 8.01 10.71
CA PRO A 118 -8.30 9.29 11.24
C PRO A 118 -9.51 10.17 11.57
N GLY A 119 -9.55 10.68 12.80
CA GLY A 119 -10.46 11.76 13.17
C GLY A 119 -10.22 12.99 12.31
N ARG A 120 -11.23 13.85 12.14
CA ARG A 120 -11.16 15.01 11.23
C ARG A 120 -9.95 15.92 11.52
N ALA A 121 -9.64 16.16 12.78
CA ALA A 121 -8.51 17.00 13.20
C ALA A 121 -7.13 16.36 12.90
N GLY A 122 -7.07 15.03 12.75
CA GLY A 122 -5.84 14.30 12.42
C GLY A 122 -5.57 14.19 10.92
N ARG A 123 -6.42 14.76 10.05
CA ARG A 123 -6.26 14.69 8.60
C ARG A 123 -5.55 15.94 8.08
N ALA A 124 -4.36 15.77 7.52
CA ALA A 124 -3.72 16.78 6.70
C ALA A 124 -4.32 16.73 5.28
N LEU A 125 -5.10 17.74 4.91
CA LEU A 125 -5.83 17.79 3.64
C LEU A 125 -5.35 18.96 2.78
N LEU A 126 -5.24 18.72 1.47
CA LEU A 126 -5.01 19.79 0.52
C LEU A 126 -6.21 20.74 0.50
N VAL A 127 -5.97 22.04 0.61
CA VAL A 127 -7.01 23.07 0.49
C VAL A 127 -7.08 23.52 -0.97
N GLY A 128 -8.26 23.40 -1.57
CA GLY A 128 -8.50 23.83 -2.95
C GLY A 128 -8.48 25.35 -3.09
N ARG A 129 -8.48 25.84 -4.33
CA ARG A 129 -8.47 27.28 -4.64
C ARG A 129 -9.66 28.06 -4.04
N SER A 130 -10.75 27.37 -3.73
CA SER A 130 -11.93 27.94 -3.06
C SER A 130 -11.77 28.08 -1.54
N GLY A 131 -10.63 27.71 -0.96
CA GLY A 131 -10.43 27.66 0.49
C GLY A 131 -11.06 26.44 1.18
N VAL A 132 -11.66 25.53 0.40
CA VAL A 132 -12.30 24.31 0.91
C VAL A 132 -11.32 23.15 0.88
N ALA A 133 -11.18 22.44 2.00
CA ALA A 133 -10.41 21.20 2.08
C ALA A 133 -10.97 20.14 1.13
N LEU A 134 -10.09 19.48 0.38
CA LEU A 134 -10.48 18.43 -0.55
C LEU A 134 -10.74 17.12 0.21
N GLU A 135 -11.91 16.52 -0.01
CA GLU A 135 -12.29 15.26 0.65
C GLU A 135 -11.44 14.10 0.16
N PRO A 136 -10.78 13.32 1.05
CA PRO A 136 -9.95 12.19 0.64
C PRO A 136 -10.80 11.08 0.02
N TRP A 137 -10.13 10.17 -0.69
CA TRP A 137 -10.77 8.93 -1.15
C TRP A 137 -11.12 8.02 0.03
N SER A 138 -12.26 7.32 -0.03
CA SER A 138 -12.73 6.34 0.95
C SER A 138 -11.98 5.00 0.90
N LEU A 139 -10.71 5.02 0.51
CA LEU A 139 -9.84 3.85 0.34
C LEU A 139 -9.76 3.00 1.63
N ALA A 140 -9.69 3.66 2.79
CA ALA A 140 -9.53 3.03 4.10
C ALA A 140 -10.79 2.32 4.61
N GLU A 141 -11.95 2.62 4.03
CA GLU A 141 -13.27 2.19 4.50
C GLU A 141 -13.79 0.96 3.73
N GLY A 142 -12.91 0.21 3.06
CA GLY A 142 -13.32 -0.87 2.19
C GLY A 142 -12.20 -1.88 1.90
N PRO A 143 -12.40 -2.77 0.90
CA PRO A 143 -11.50 -3.90 0.66
C PRO A 143 -10.11 -3.47 0.19
N PHE A 144 -9.95 -2.21 -0.24
CA PHE A 144 -8.67 -1.65 -0.67
C PHE A 144 -7.91 -0.96 0.46
N ALA A 145 -8.37 -1.04 1.72
CA ALA A 145 -7.65 -0.48 2.85
C ALA A 145 -6.22 -1.05 2.97
N SER A 146 -6.04 -2.34 2.68
CA SER A 146 -4.73 -3.00 2.62
C SER A 146 -3.80 -2.50 1.50
N ALA A 147 -4.33 -1.80 0.49
CA ALA A 147 -3.55 -1.28 -0.63
C ALA A 147 -3.01 0.15 -0.39
N GLY A 148 -3.41 0.83 0.68
CA GLY A 148 -2.96 2.19 0.98
C GLY A 148 -3.90 3.03 1.84
N GLY A 149 -4.81 2.42 2.60
CA GLY A 149 -5.78 3.11 3.44
C GLY A 149 -5.23 3.61 4.78
N ALA A 150 -3.99 3.26 5.13
CA ALA A 150 -3.39 3.66 6.40
C ALA A 150 -3.09 5.17 6.44
N TRP A 151 -3.38 5.77 7.58
CA TRP A 151 -3.05 7.15 7.94
C TRP A 151 -2.06 7.15 9.08
N SER A 152 -1.15 8.12 9.07
CA SER A 152 -0.16 8.34 10.13
C SER A 152 0.42 9.76 10.04
N THR A 153 1.28 10.13 10.98
CA THR A 153 2.07 11.35 10.95
C THR A 153 3.37 11.16 10.18
N PHE A 154 4.01 12.27 9.81
CA PHE A 154 5.36 12.23 9.24
C PHE A 154 6.38 11.64 10.22
N ASP A 155 6.29 11.97 11.51
CA ASP A 155 7.19 11.43 12.54
C ASP A 155 7.10 9.89 12.60
N ASP A 156 5.90 9.33 12.61
CA ASP A 156 5.72 7.87 12.59
C ASP A 156 6.20 7.24 11.26
N LEU A 157 6.04 7.94 10.13
CA LEU A 157 6.60 7.50 8.84
C LEU A 157 8.12 7.45 8.87
N THR A 158 8.78 8.43 9.50
CA THR A 158 10.25 8.41 9.69
C THR A 158 10.68 7.27 10.63
N GLY A 159 9.93 7.02 11.70
CA GLY A 159 10.17 5.87 12.59
C GLY A 159 10.00 4.53 11.88
N PHE A 160 8.99 4.41 11.01
CA PHE A 160 8.80 3.24 10.13
C PHE A 160 9.98 3.08 9.18
N ALA A 161 10.40 4.16 8.50
CA ALA A 161 11.54 4.14 7.59
C ALA A 161 12.80 3.63 8.30
N GLN A 162 13.14 4.20 9.46
CA GLN A 162 14.29 3.78 10.28
C GLN A 162 14.23 2.31 10.70
N ALA A 163 13.05 1.77 10.99
CA ALA A 163 12.89 0.38 11.38
C ALA A 163 13.02 -0.56 10.16
N ALA A 164 12.35 -0.23 9.05
CA ALA A 164 12.33 -1.05 7.85
C ALA A 164 13.71 -1.10 7.16
N THR A 165 14.45 0.00 7.17
CA THR A 165 15.77 0.09 6.50
C THR A 165 16.90 -0.58 7.28
N ARG A 166 16.66 -1.05 8.50
CA ARG A 166 17.59 -1.90 9.27
C ARG A 166 17.55 -3.37 8.85
N GLU A 167 16.51 -3.80 8.16
CA GLU A 167 16.48 -5.17 7.63
C GLU A 167 17.51 -5.34 6.51
N GLU A 168 18.15 -6.51 6.48
CA GLU A 168 19.04 -6.93 5.41
C GLU A 168 18.25 -7.14 4.11
N GLY A 169 18.80 -6.68 2.98
CA GLY A 169 18.14 -6.78 1.68
C GLY A 169 16.97 -5.81 1.49
N CYS A 170 16.29 -5.90 0.35
CA CYS A 170 15.13 -5.05 0.04
C CYS A 170 13.95 -5.50 0.91
N PRO A 171 13.34 -4.62 1.72
CA PRO A 171 12.21 -5.01 2.55
C PRO A 171 11.03 -5.53 1.69
N PRO A 172 10.29 -6.56 2.12
CA PRO A 172 9.14 -7.05 1.36
C PRO A 172 8.12 -5.96 1.04
N GLY A 173 7.65 -5.90 -0.21
CA GLY A 173 6.73 -4.86 -0.69
C GLY A 173 7.41 -3.55 -1.10
N TRP A 174 8.73 -3.45 -0.96
CA TRP A 174 9.53 -2.35 -1.53
C TRP A 174 10.04 -2.75 -2.91
N ALA A 175 10.29 -1.75 -3.75
CA ALA A 175 10.94 -1.94 -5.03
C ALA A 175 12.44 -1.71 -4.89
N ARG A 176 13.22 -2.39 -5.74
CA ARG A 176 14.64 -2.10 -5.95
C ARG A 176 14.84 -1.54 -7.34
N ASP A 177 15.40 -0.35 -7.44
CA ASP A 177 15.71 0.30 -8.72
C ASP A 177 16.99 1.15 -8.60
N ARG A 178 17.84 1.10 -9.63
CA ARG A 178 19.04 1.96 -9.78
C ARG A 178 19.88 2.16 -8.51
N GLY A 179 20.14 1.09 -7.75
CA GLY A 179 20.98 1.16 -6.54
C GLY A 179 20.26 1.72 -5.30
N ALA A 180 18.93 1.77 -5.31
CA ALA A 180 18.11 2.16 -4.18
C ALA A 180 16.98 1.16 -3.92
N ASP A 181 16.58 1.06 -2.65
CA ASP A 181 15.33 0.44 -2.24
C ASP A 181 14.31 1.54 -1.94
N LEU A 182 13.09 1.42 -2.45
CA LEU A 182 12.07 2.45 -2.33
C LEU A 182 10.66 1.91 -2.14
N ILE A 183 9.84 2.68 -1.43
CA ILE A 183 8.40 2.48 -1.33
C ILE A 183 7.68 3.81 -1.55
N ILE A 184 6.60 3.75 -2.32
CA ILE A 184 5.80 4.91 -2.69
C ILE A 184 4.34 4.66 -2.34
N GLY A 185 3.74 5.59 -1.60
CA GLY A 185 2.30 5.65 -1.35
C GLY A 185 1.71 6.91 -1.96
N ALA A 186 0.59 6.78 -2.68
CA ALA A 186 -0.10 7.95 -3.23
C ALA A 186 -1.62 7.77 -3.23
N THR A 187 -2.30 8.85 -2.82
CA THR A 187 -3.74 9.04 -3.01
C THR A 187 -3.95 10.18 -4.01
N ARG A 188 -5.18 10.72 -4.12
CA ARG A 188 -5.47 11.83 -5.04
C ARG A 188 -4.57 13.04 -4.80
N ASP A 189 -4.46 13.44 -3.53
CA ASP A 189 -3.91 14.74 -3.14
C ASP A 189 -2.68 14.62 -2.24
N ALA A 190 -2.27 13.40 -1.88
CA ALA A 190 -1.13 13.15 -1.00
C ALA A 190 -0.19 12.12 -1.62
N ARG A 191 1.11 12.31 -1.41
CA ARG A 191 2.15 11.36 -1.82
C ARG A 191 3.23 11.28 -0.75
N ALA A 192 3.65 10.07 -0.44
CA ALA A 192 4.77 9.75 0.41
C ALA A 192 5.76 8.84 -0.33
N ILE A 193 7.04 9.05 -0.11
CA ILE A 193 8.11 8.20 -0.61
C ILE A 193 9.17 8.01 0.46
N ILE A 194 9.68 6.79 0.57
CA ILE A 194 10.90 6.48 1.31
C ILE A 194 11.90 5.92 0.29
N VAL A 195 13.13 6.42 0.31
CA VAL A 195 14.24 5.92 -0.52
C VAL A 195 15.42 5.62 0.39
N ARG A 196 15.96 4.41 0.32
CA ARG A 196 17.24 4.01 0.93
C ARG A 196 18.27 3.80 -0.18
N ARG A 197 19.37 4.55 -0.16
CA ARG A 197 20.52 4.33 -1.04
C ARG A 197 21.29 3.10 -0.55
N ILE A 198 21.65 2.19 -1.46
CA ILE A 198 22.27 0.89 -1.09
C ILE A 198 23.75 1.05 -0.77
N ASP A 199 24.43 2.02 -1.38
CA ASP A 199 25.88 2.22 -1.26
C ASP A 199 26.32 2.66 0.14
N ASP A 200 25.59 3.56 0.77
CA ASP A 200 25.93 4.18 2.05
C ASP A 200 24.82 4.09 3.11
N GLY A 201 23.66 3.53 2.72
CA GLY A 201 22.52 3.35 3.61
C GLY A 201 21.75 4.62 3.94
N ARG A 202 22.03 5.77 3.30
CA ARG A 202 21.27 7.00 3.55
C ARG A 202 19.80 6.85 3.16
N VAL A 203 18.93 7.48 3.94
CA VAL A 203 17.47 7.37 3.79
C VAL A 203 16.85 8.75 3.66
N ALA A 204 16.09 8.98 2.58
CA ALA A 204 15.22 10.13 2.43
C ALA A 204 13.76 9.71 2.64
N VAL A 205 13.03 10.52 3.41
CA VAL A 205 11.59 10.37 3.62
C VAL A 205 10.93 11.69 3.23
N VAL A 206 10.03 11.65 2.25
CA VAL A 206 9.34 12.84 1.77
C VAL A 206 7.84 12.58 1.72
N HIS A 207 7.08 13.51 2.28
CA HIS A 207 5.62 13.56 2.15
C HIS A 207 5.21 14.92 1.61
N SER A 208 4.20 14.95 0.75
CA SER A 208 3.65 16.20 0.25
C SER A 208 2.15 16.11 0.00
N LEU A 209 1.52 17.27 0.02
CA LEU A 209 0.15 17.47 -0.43
C LEU A 209 0.17 18.25 -1.76
N GLY A 210 -0.47 17.71 -2.79
CA GLY A 210 -0.68 18.38 -4.08
C GLY A 210 0.51 18.42 -5.06
N LEU A 211 1.69 17.88 -4.70
CA LEU A 211 2.86 17.91 -5.59
C LEU A 211 2.96 16.71 -6.55
N GLY A 212 2.20 15.63 -6.30
CA GLY A 212 2.20 14.45 -7.17
C GLY A 212 3.62 13.91 -7.40
N PRO A 213 4.01 13.50 -8.62
CA PRO A 213 5.34 12.93 -8.88
C PRO A 213 6.54 13.84 -8.53
N ALA A 214 6.36 15.15 -8.35
CA ALA A 214 7.45 16.03 -7.94
C ALA A 214 8.01 15.68 -6.55
N THR A 215 7.22 15.00 -5.69
CA THR A 215 7.69 14.48 -4.40
C THR A 215 8.86 13.51 -4.56
N ASP A 216 8.87 12.70 -5.62
CA ASP A 216 9.91 11.70 -5.83
C ASP A 216 11.24 12.38 -6.18
N ALA A 217 11.17 13.42 -7.02
CA ALA A 217 12.33 14.21 -7.39
C ALA A 217 12.97 14.88 -6.16
N MET A 218 12.15 15.36 -5.21
CA MET A 218 12.65 15.92 -3.95
C MET A 218 13.41 14.88 -3.13
N ALA A 219 12.93 13.63 -3.03
CA ALA A 219 13.62 12.58 -2.29
C ALA A 219 14.99 12.24 -2.90
N VAL A 220 15.06 12.20 -4.24
CA VAL A 220 16.33 11.98 -4.95
C VAL A 220 17.28 13.15 -4.76
N GLU A 221 16.77 14.39 -4.78
CA GLU A 221 17.59 15.59 -4.59
C GLU A 221 18.16 15.69 -3.17
N LEU A 222 17.38 15.36 -2.14
CA LEU A 222 17.86 15.30 -0.76
C LEU A 222 19.05 14.34 -0.61
N LEU A 223 19.01 13.19 -1.29
CA LEU A 223 20.10 12.22 -1.28
C LEU A 223 21.34 12.66 -2.08
N ARG A 224 21.28 13.75 -2.85
CA ARG A 224 22.42 14.33 -3.57
C ARG A 224 23.05 15.51 -2.85
N GLN A 225 22.28 16.27 -2.08
CA GLN A 225 22.74 17.50 -1.43
C GLN A 225 23.63 17.28 -0.21
N GLU A 226 23.72 16.04 0.27
CA GLU A 226 24.55 15.65 1.41
C GLU A 226 25.90 15.00 1.00
N ASP A 227 26.26 15.06 -0.29
CA ASP A 227 27.60 14.70 -0.83
C ASP A 227 28.48 15.95 -1.00
#